data_AF-W8C382-F1
#
_entry.id   AF-W8C382-F1
#
_cell.length_a   1.000
_cell.length_b   1.000
_cell.length_c   1.000
_cell.angle_alpha   90.00
_cell.angle_beta   90.00
_cell.angle_gamma   90.00
#
_symmetry.space_group_name_H-M   'P 1'
#
loop_
_entity.id
_entity.type
_entity.pdbx_description
1 polymer ?
#
loop_
_entity_poly.entity_id
_entity_poly.type
_entity_poly.pdbx_seq_one_letter_code
_entity_poly.pdbx_strand_id
1 'polypeptide(L)'
;FSGGWRMRLALARALFSKPDLLLLDEPTNMLDIKAIIWLENYLQSWPTTLLVVSHDRNFLETVPTDIIHLHSQALEAYKGNYEQFEKTKNEKLKAQRREYEAQMAHRAHVQEFIDRFRYNANRASSVQSKIKMLEKLPELKPIEKEVEVKLKFPDVEPLNPPVLALSEIEFKYNDAAPLPIFKNVNLSATSDSRICIVGENGAGKTTLLKLIVGQLTTIHGNIILHRGLRIGYFAQHHVDHLNMNTTCVGVLAELFPGRPDEEYRRQLGSFGISGPLALQSIASLSGGQKSRVALAKMCMADPNFLVLDEPTNHLDIETIDALGRAINAFKGGVILVSHDERLIKVVCKELWVCGNRTVRGMEGGLDEYKREVYKEIEAANS
;
A
#
# COMPACT_ATOMS: atom_id res chain seq x y z
N PHE A 1 -25.22 6.34 -5.66
CA PHE A 1 -23.91 6.98 -5.88
C PHE A 1 -22.86 6.17 -5.14
N SER A 2 -21.82 5.69 -5.83
CA SER A 2 -20.71 4.96 -5.19
C SER A 2 -19.93 5.88 -4.24
N GLY A 3 -19.12 5.31 -3.34
CA GLY A 3 -18.32 6.07 -2.37
C GLY A 3 -17.48 7.17 -3.02
N GLY A 4 -16.79 6.85 -4.12
CA GLY A 4 -15.97 7.82 -4.87
C GLY A 4 -16.76 9.01 -5.44
N TRP A 5 -18.02 8.82 -5.86
CA TRP A 5 -18.85 9.94 -6.34
C TRP A 5 -19.29 10.87 -5.20
N ARG A 6 -19.53 10.32 -4.00
CA ARG A 6 -19.84 11.14 -2.82
C ARG A 6 -18.62 11.95 -2.39
N MET A 7 -17.44 11.34 -2.40
CA MET A 7 -16.18 12.02 -2.12
C MET A 7 -15.92 13.15 -3.13
N ARG A 8 -16.05 12.88 -4.43
CA ARG A 8 -15.92 13.91 -5.48
C ARG A 8 -16.88 15.09 -5.29
N LEU A 9 -18.13 14.81 -4.95
CA LEU A 9 -19.11 15.88 -4.70
C LEU A 9 -18.75 16.70 -3.46
N ALA A 10 -18.28 16.04 -2.40
CA ALA A 10 -17.83 16.71 -1.18
C ALA A 10 -16.61 17.59 -1.44
N LEU A 11 -15.63 17.06 -2.18
CA LEU A 11 -14.43 17.77 -2.61
C LEU A 11 -14.80 18.96 -3.50
N ALA A 12 -15.64 18.76 -4.53
CA ALA A 12 -16.10 19.84 -5.40
C ALA A 12 -16.80 20.95 -4.62
N ARG A 13 -17.64 20.61 -3.64
CA ARG A 13 -18.29 21.58 -2.75
C ARG A 13 -17.28 22.36 -1.92
N ALA A 14 -16.27 21.69 -1.36
CA ALA A 14 -15.21 22.32 -0.57
C ALA A 14 -14.37 23.28 -1.43
N LEU A 15 -13.96 22.85 -2.62
CA LEU A 15 -13.19 23.64 -3.57
C LEU A 15 -14.00 24.84 -4.11
N PHE A 16 -15.30 24.68 -4.31
CA PHE A 16 -16.17 25.76 -4.78
C PHE A 16 -16.39 26.85 -3.73
N SER A 17 -16.42 26.47 -2.45
CA SER A 17 -16.61 27.41 -1.33
C SER A 17 -15.44 28.39 -1.14
N LYS A 18 -14.25 28.10 -1.71
CA LYS A 18 -13.03 28.92 -1.59
C LYS A 18 -12.77 29.46 -0.18
N PRO A 19 -12.64 28.59 0.84
CA PRO A 19 -12.38 29.04 2.20
C PRO A 19 -10.96 29.60 2.37
N ASP A 20 -10.75 30.42 3.40
CA ASP A 20 -9.42 30.92 3.79
C ASP A 20 -8.48 29.81 4.27
N LEU A 21 -9.06 28.74 4.85
CA LEU A 21 -8.38 27.52 5.27
C LEU A 21 -9.14 26.31 4.73
N LEU A 22 -8.50 25.56 3.83
CA LEU A 22 -9.02 24.32 3.28
C LEU A 22 -8.33 23.13 3.95
N LEU A 23 -9.11 22.27 4.60
CA LEU A 23 -8.65 21.03 5.21
C LEU A 23 -9.08 19.85 4.34
N LEU A 24 -8.12 19.05 3.87
CA LEU A 24 -8.38 17.84 3.08
C LEU A 24 -7.79 16.63 3.80
N ASP A 25 -8.63 15.64 4.08
CA ASP A 25 -8.20 14.38 4.68
C ASP A 25 -8.26 13.28 3.61
N GLU A 26 -7.09 12.76 3.22
CA GLU A 26 -6.87 11.76 2.17
C GLU A 26 -7.66 12.04 0.86
N PRO A 27 -7.51 13.21 0.22
CA PRO A 27 -8.36 13.60 -0.90
C PRO A 27 -8.13 12.77 -2.17
N THR A 28 -6.97 12.11 -2.29
CA THR A 28 -6.63 11.22 -3.41
C THR A 28 -7.31 9.86 -3.31
N ASN A 29 -7.81 9.48 -2.13
CA ASN A 29 -8.48 8.19 -1.95
C ASN A 29 -9.77 8.14 -2.78
N MET A 30 -9.99 7.00 -3.43
CA MET A 30 -11.12 6.78 -4.33
C MET A 30 -11.19 7.70 -5.56
N LEU A 31 -10.13 8.45 -5.89
CA LEU A 31 -9.99 9.18 -7.15
C LEU A 31 -9.24 8.34 -8.18
N ASP A 32 -9.61 8.49 -9.46
CA ASP A 32 -8.85 7.89 -10.55
C ASP A 32 -7.66 8.77 -10.92
N ILE A 33 -6.70 8.20 -11.64
CA ILE A 33 -5.46 8.89 -12.06
C ILE A 33 -5.77 10.24 -12.75
N LYS A 34 -6.82 10.30 -13.58
CA LYS A 34 -7.24 11.52 -14.27
C LYS A 34 -7.71 12.60 -13.30
N ALA A 35 -8.54 12.24 -12.32
CA ALA A 35 -8.99 13.19 -11.29
C ALA A 35 -7.87 13.60 -10.33
N ILE A 36 -6.93 12.70 -10.02
CA ILE A 36 -5.74 13.02 -9.21
C ILE A 36 -4.89 14.08 -9.91
N ILE A 37 -4.52 13.85 -11.18
CA ILE A 37 -3.74 14.83 -11.98
C ILE A 37 -4.46 16.18 -12.08
N TRP A 38 -5.78 16.17 -12.30
CA TRP A 38 -6.56 17.41 -12.31
C TRP A 38 -6.53 18.12 -10.95
N LEU A 39 -6.69 17.39 -9.86
CA LEU A 39 -6.68 17.95 -8.50
C LEU A 39 -5.31 18.52 -8.14
N GLU A 40 -4.22 17.84 -8.49
CA GLU A 40 -2.84 18.33 -8.32
C GLU A 40 -2.65 19.67 -9.03
N ASN A 41 -2.96 19.74 -10.32
CA ASN A 41 -2.84 20.97 -11.11
C ASN A 41 -3.72 22.10 -10.56
N TYR A 42 -4.91 21.78 -10.08
CA TYR A 42 -5.82 22.77 -9.49
C TYR A 42 -5.27 23.31 -8.17
N LEU A 43 -4.81 22.43 -7.27
CA LEU A 43 -4.32 22.79 -5.94
C LEU A 43 -2.96 23.50 -5.97
N GLN A 44 -2.12 23.27 -6.99
CA GLN A 44 -0.88 24.04 -7.18
C GLN A 44 -1.13 25.56 -7.32
N SER A 45 -2.26 25.94 -7.91
CA SER A 45 -2.65 27.34 -8.10
C SER A 45 -3.54 27.89 -6.97
N TRP A 46 -3.71 27.15 -5.87
CA TRP A 46 -4.64 27.50 -4.82
C TRP A 46 -4.18 28.74 -4.04
N PRO A 47 -5.02 29.78 -3.90
CA PRO A 47 -4.59 31.08 -3.37
C PRO A 47 -4.58 31.19 -1.83
N THR A 48 -5.25 30.29 -1.11
CA THR A 48 -5.40 30.36 0.36
C THR A 48 -4.65 29.24 1.07
N THR A 49 -4.82 29.13 2.40
CA THR A 49 -4.10 28.13 3.19
C THR A 49 -4.70 26.74 2.96
N LEU A 50 -3.84 25.77 2.64
CA LEU A 50 -4.21 24.38 2.41
C LEU A 50 -3.51 23.49 3.45
N LEU A 51 -4.27 22.66 4.16
CA LEU A 51 -3.74 21.58 4.99
C LEU A 51 -4.26 20.26 4.42
N VAL A 52 -3.36 19.42 3.95
CA VAL A 52 -3.69 18.10 3.40
C VAL A 52 -3.03 17.00 4.21
N VAL A 53 -3.82 15.98 4.57
CA VAL A 53 -3.33 14.68 4.99
C VAL A 53 -3.38 13.76 3.77
N SER A 54 -2.25 13.16 3.41
CA SER A 54 -2.17 12.23 2.29
C SER A 54 -1.06 11.21 2.51
N HIS A 55 -1.23 10.02 1.95
CA HIS A 55 -0.19 9.01 1.84
C HIS A 55 0.41 8.93 0.42
N ASP A 56 -0.07 9.74 -0.53
CA ASP A 56 0.44 9.78 -1.89
C ASP A 56 1.69 10.66 -1.97
N ARG A 57 2.85 10.03 -2.22
CA ARG A 57 4.13 10.74 -2.32
C ARG A 57 4.18 11.71 -3.51
N ASN A 58 3.54 11.41 -4.65
CA ASN A 58 3.59 12.28 -5.82
C ASN A 58 2.77 13.55 -5.58
N PHE A 59 1.61 13.39 -4.97
CA PHE A 59 0.79 14.50 -4.51
C PHE A 59 1.53 15.37 -3.48
N LEU A 60 2.16 14.74 -2.48
CA LEU A 60 2.96 15.43 -1.45
C LEU A 60 4.27 16.03 -1.97
N GLU A 61 4.71 15.64 -3.16
CA GLU A 61 5.90 16.21 -3.79
C GLU A 61 5.56 17.49 -4.58
N THR A 62 4.35 17.55 -5.15
CA THR A 62 3.96 18.58 -6.12
C THR A 62 3.11 19.70 -5.53
N VAL A 63 2.32 19.43 -4.49
CA VAL A 63 1.34 20.39 -3.93
C VAL A 63 1.85 21.16 -2.70
N PRO A 64 2.38 20.52 -1.65
CA PRO A 64 2.69 21.22 -0.39
C PRO A 64 4.01 22.00 -0.44
N THR A 65 4.05 23.12 0.30
CA THR A 65 5.25 23.93 0.53
C THR A 65 6.01 23.54 1.79
N ASP A 66 5.30 22.96 2.76
CA ASP A 66 5.79 22.58 4.08
C ASP A 66 5.19 21.22 4.45
N ILE A 67 5.99 20.36 5.09
CA ILE A 67 5.60 19.03 5.53
C ILE A 67 5.55 19.01 7.05
N ILE A 68 4.43 18.61 7.63
CA ILE A 68 4.28 18.38 9.06
C ILE A 68 4.34 16.87 9.31
N HIS A 69 5.39 16.41 9.98
CA HIS A 69 5.59 15.00 10.31
C HIS A 69 5.14 14.74 11.74
N LEU A 70 4.14 13.86 11.89
CA LEU A 70 3.68 13.36 13.17
C LEU A 70 4.45 12.07 13.53
N HIS A 71 5.33 12.14 14.53
CA HIS A 71 6.12 10.99 14.98
C HIS A 71 6.34 11.03 16.51
N SER A 72 6.28 9.88 17.17
CA SER A 72 6.37 9.73 18.64
C SER A 72 5.48 10.72 19.41
N GLN A 73 4.24 10.93 18.94
CA GLN A 73 3.27 11.88 19.50
C GLN A 73 3.71 13.37 19.43
N ALA A 74 4.71 13.70 18.62
CA ALA A 74 5.18 15.06 18.38
C ALA A 74 4.98 15.45 16.90
N LEU A 75 4.71 16.74 16.68
CA LEU A 75 4.61 17.33 15.35
C LEU A 75 5.89 18.12 15.07
N GLU A 76 6.64 17.72 14.06
CA GLU A 76 7.81 18.44 13.57
C GLU A 76 7.51 19.01 12.17
N ALA A 77 7.68 20.32 12.00
CA ALA A 77 7.50 20.98 10.72
C ALA A 77 8.83 21.05 9.94
N TYR A 78 8.77 20.70 8.67
CA TYR A 78 9.88 20.73 7.72
C TYR A 78 9.49 21.63 6.55
N LYS A 79 10.40 22.52 6.15
CA LYS A 79 10.21 23.37 4.97
C LYS A 79 10.67 22.61 3.72
N GLY A 80 9.88 22.67 2.65
CA GLY A 80 10.19 22.05 1.37
C GLY A 80 9.24 20.91 1.00
N ASN A 81 9.58 20.26 -0.11
CA ASN A 81 8.84 19.10 -0.66
C ASN A 81 9.08 17.82 0.15
N TYR A 82 8.33 16.77 -0.18
CA TYR A 82 8.45 15.47 0.47
C TYR A 82 9.85 14.85 0.33
N GLU A 83 10.51 15.00 -0.83
CA GLU A 83 11.87 14.48 -1.02
C GLU A 83 12.90 15.14 -0.08
N GLN A 84 12.84 16.45 0.10
CA GLN A 84 13.72 17.17 1.04
C GLN A 84 13.45 16.76 2.48
N PHE A 85 12.17 16.58 2.84
CA PHE A 85 11.77 16.04 4.13
C PHE A 85 12.36 14.63 4.35
N GLU A 86 12.20 13.71 3.39
CA GLU A 86 12.70 12.33 3.49
C GLU A 86 14.22 12.29 3.64
N LYS A 87 14.96 13.11 2.89
CA LYS A 87 16.42 13.25 3.02
C LYS A 87 16.82 13.76 4.40
N THR A 88 16.20 14.87 4.86
CA THR A 88 16.52 15.50 6.15
C THR A 88 16.19 14.56 7.32
N LYS A 89 15.04 13.86 7.28
CA LYS A 89 14.65 12.83 8.26
C LYS A 89 15.70 11.72 8.32
N ASN A 90 16.09 11.18 7.16
CA ASN A 90 17.07 10.09 7.08
C ASN A 90 18.46 10.50 7.58
N GLU A 91 18.90 11.72 7.32
CA GLU A 91 20.17 12.24 7.84
C GLU A 91 20.13 12.43 9.36
N LYS A 92 19.04 13.00 9.89
CA LYS A 92 18.80 13.15 11.34
C LYS A 92 18.80 11.79 12.04
N LEU A 93 18.12 10.79 11.48
CA LEU A 93 18.11 9.42 12.00
C LEU A 93 19.49 8.76 11.95
N LYS A 94 20.25 8.92 10.84
CA LYS A 94 21.62 8.40 10.74
C LYS A 94 22.56 9.05 11.74
N ALA A 95 22.44 10.36 11.97
CA ALA A 95 23.23 11.09 12.95
C ALA A 95 22.92 10.62 14.38
N GLN A 96 21.64 10.53 14.75
CA GLN A 96 21.19 9.99 16.03
C GLN A 96 21.68 8.55 16.24
N ARG A 97 21.62 7.70 15.21
CA ARG A 97 22.12 6.33 15.26
C ARG A 97 23.62 6.24 15.51
N ARG A 98 24.43 7.05 14.81
CA ARG A 98 25.87 7.09 15.03
C ARG A 98 26.22 7.57 16.43
N GLU A 99 25.53 8.60 16.93
CA GLU A 99 25.74 9.12 18.28
C GLU A 99 25.36 8.07 19.34
N TYR A 100 24.22 7.40 19.17
CA TYR A 100 23.79 6.31 20.04
C TYR A 100 24.80 5.15 20.05
N GLU A 101 25.25 4.69 18.88
CA GLU A 101 26.23 3.61 18.74
C GLU A 101 27.59 3.99 19.37
N ALA A 102 28.03 5.24 19.20
CA ALA A 102 29.26 5.75 19.82
C ALA A 102 29.17 5.83 21.35
N GLN A 103 28.04 6.32 21.89
CA GLN A 103 27.80 6.37 23.33
C GLN A 103 27.71 4.96 23.93
N MET A 104 27.04 4.02 23.25
CA MET A 104 26.97 2.62 23.66
C MET A 104 28.35 1.95 23.67
N ALA A 105 29.15 2.13 22.62
CA ALA A 105 30.51 1.61 22.56
C ALA A 105 31.41 2.20 23.65
N HIS A 106 31.29 3.51 23.92
CA HIS A 106 32.02 4.17 25.00
C HIS A 106 31.63 3.60 26.37
N ARG A 107 30.33 3.47 26.65
CA ARG A 107 29.83 2.86 27.90
C ARG A 107 30.32 1.44 28.06
N ALA A 108 30.25 0.61 27.00
CA ALA A 108 30.74 -0.76 27.01
C ALA A 108 32.25 -0.82 27.33
N HIS A 109 33.06 0.02 26.71
CA HIS A 109 34.50 0.07 26.96
C HIS A 109 34.85 0.49 28.39
N VAL A 110 34.15 1.50 28.92
CA VAL A 110 34.32 1.94 30.32
C VAL A 110 33.88 0.83 31.28
N GLN A 111 32.77 0.15 30.98
CA GLN A 111 32.25 -0.97 31.77
C GLN A 111 33.24 -2.15 31.81
N GLU A 112 33.80 -2.57 30.66
CA GLU A 112 34.83 -3.60 30.61
C GLU A 112 36.05 -3.27 31.47
N PHE A 113 36.47 -1.99 31.48
CA PHE A 113 37.57 -1.54 32.34
C PHE A 113 37.20 -1.65 33.83
N ILE A 114 35.98 -1.23 34.20
CA ILE A 114 35.48 -1.35 35.57
C ILE A 114 35.47 -2.82 35.97
N ASP A 115 34.89 -3.70 35.17
CA ASP A 115 34.75 -5.13 35.48
C ASP A 115 36.10 -5.83 35.60
N ARG A 116 37.05 -5.51 34.70
CA ARG A 116 38.40 -6.10 34.71
C ARG A 116 39.24 -5.66 35.91
N PHE A 117 39.07 -4.43 36.39
CA PHE A 117 39.91 -3.87 37.45
C PHE A 117 39.17 -3.65 38.78
N ARG A 118 37.92 -4.09 38.91
CA ARG A 118 37.07 -3.92 40.10
C ARG A 118 37.69 -4.45 41.39
N TYR A 119 38.42 -5.56 41.30
CA TYR A 119 39.06 -6.24 42.43
C TYR A 119 40.54 -5.89 42.62
N ASN A 120 41.09 -4.95 41.83
CA ASN A 120 42.48 -4.54 41.92
C ASN A 120 42.64 -3.29 42.81
N ALA A 121 43.18 -3.47 44.01
CA ALA A 121 43.36 -2.41 45.01
C ALA A 121 44.16 -1.21 44.49
N ASN A 122 45.16 -1.43 43.62
CA ASN A 122 46.01 -0.37 43.09
C ASN A 122 45.31 0.53 42.06
N ARG A 123 44.16 0.12 41.52
CA ARG A 123 43.38 0.88 40.51
C ARG A 123 42.00 1.31 41.02
N ALA A 124 41.73 1.16 42.31
CA ALA A 124 40.43 1.48 42.92
C ALA A 124 39.98 2.93 42.68
N SER A 125 40.89 3.90 42.76
CA SER A 125 40.58 5.33 42.49
C SER A 125 40.19 5.58 41.04
N SER A 126 40.89 4.95 40.08
CA SER A 126 40.56 5.02 38.65
C SER A 126 39.22 4.37 38.34
N VAL A 127 38.93 3.21 38.93
CA VAL A 127 37.63 2.53 38.78
C VAL A 127 36.49 3.39 39.34
N GLN A 128 36.64 3.97 40.54
CA GLN A 128 35.65 4.89 41.11
C GLN A 128 35.43 6.14 40.24
N SER A 129 36.48 6.71 39.66
CA SER A 129 36.35 7.86 38.76
C SER A 129 35.56 7.54 37.50
N LYS A 130 35.77 6.34 36.93
CA LYS A 130 35.06 5.86 35.74
C LYS A 130 33.61 5.48 36.02
N ILE A 131 33.31 4.95 37.21
CA ILE A 131 31.92 4.73 37.67
C ILE A 131 31.17 6.07 37.72
N LYS A 132 31.75 7.09 38.38
CA LYS A 132 31.14 8.44 38.45
C LYS A 132 31.01 9.11 37.08
N MET A 133 31.93 8.83 36.16
CA MET A 133 31.84 9.32 34.78
C MET A 133 30.67 8.67 34.04
N LEU A 134 30.46 7.36 34.22
CA LEU A 134 29.37 6.61 33.62
C LEU A 134 28.00 7.07 34.14
N GLU A 135 27.90 7.37 35.44
CA GLU A 135 26.69 7.94 36.08
C GLU A 135 26.34 9.35 35.58
N LYS A 136 27.33 10.13 35.11
CA LYS A 136 27.13 11.49 34.58
C LYS A 136 26.82 11.53 33.10
N LEU A 137 26.93 10.42 32.38
CA LEU A 137 26.59 10.39 30.97
C LEU A 137 25.08 10.58 30.79
N PRO A 138 24.64 11.39 29.81
CA PRO A 138 23.22 11.60 29.55
C PRO A 138 22.50 10.28 29.27
N GLU A 139 21.23 10.20 29.65
CA GLU A 139 20.41 9.02 29.40
C GLU A 139 20.32 8.73 27.91
N LEU A 140 20.62 7.48 27.55
CA LEU A 140 20.45 6.98 26.19
C LEU A 140 18.95 6.89 25.92
N LYS A 141 18.45 7.75 25.04
CA LYS A 141 17.14 7.51 24.44
C LYS A 141 17.32 6.41 23.40
N PRO A 142 16.74 5.21 23.58
CA PRO A 142 16.78 4.19 22.55
C PRO A 142 16.11 4.75 21.31
N ILE A 143 16.75 4.55 20.16
CA ILE A 143 16.12 4.87 18.89
C ILE A 143 14.95 3.91 18.73
N GLU A 144 13.73 4.45 18.70
CA GLU A 144 12.56 3.69 18.31
C GLU A 144 12.83 3.16 16.90
N LYS A 145 13.09 1.85 16.79
CA LYS A 145 13.22 1.22 15.49
C LYS A 145 11.83 1.16 14.89
N GLU A 146 11.60 1.96 13.84
CA GLU A 146 10.48 1.71 12.93
C GLU A 146 10.59 0.24 12.49
N VAL A 147 9.57 -0.56 12.85
CA VAL A 147 9.55 -1.98 12.52
C VAL A 147 9.33 -2.07 11.03
N GLU A 148 10.39 -2.37 10.27
CA GLU A 148 10.29 -2.53 8.82
C GLU A 148 9.23 -3.59 8.51
N VAL A 149 8.14 -3.16 7.88
CA VAL A 149 7.05 -4.04 7.48
C VAL A 149 7.59 -4.92 6.35
N LYS A 150 7.78 -6.21 6.64
CA LYS A 150 8.13 -7.20 5.62
C LYS A 150 6.87 -7.94 5.23
N LEU A 151 6.47 -7.79 3.98
CA LEU A 151 5.39 -8.57 3.38
C LEU A 151 6.02 -9.72 2.57
N LYS A 152 5.52 -10.93 2.75
CA LYS A 152 5.97 -12.10 1.98
C LYS A 152 4.79 -12.85 1.40
N PHE A 153 4.77 -12.97 0.07
CA PHE A 153 3.85 -13.85 -0.64
C PHE A 153 4.39 -15.29 -0.70
N PRO A 154 3.53 -16.30 -0.82
CA PRO A 154 3.95 -17.70 -0.94
C PRO A 154 4.74 -17.92 -2.23
N ASP A 155 5.69 -18.86 -2.18
CA ASP A 155 6.43 -19.30 -3.36
C ASP A 155 5.57 -20.23 -4.20
N VAL A 156 5.56 -20.03 -5.52
CA VAL A 156 4.68 -20.78 -6.44
C VAL A 156 5.44 -21.33 -7.62
N GLU A 157 5.02 -22.51 -8.07
CA GLU A 157 5.52 -23.12 -9.30
C GLU A 157 4.85 -22.48 -10.53
N PRO A 158 5.60 -22.23 -11.60
CA PRO A 158 5.06 -21.62 -12.81
C PRO A 158 4.07 -22.56 -13.49
N LEU A 159 2.94 -22.01 -13.94
CA LEU A 159 1.94 -22.72 -14.73
C LEU A 159 2.26 -22.62 -16.22
N ASN A 160 1.96 -23.69 -16.97
CA ASN A 160 2.08 -23.68 -18.43
C ASN A 160 0.94 -22.83 -19.05
N PRO A 161 1.22 -22.04 -20.10
CA PRO A 161 0.19 -21.30 -20.82
C PRO A 161 -0.85 -22.23 -21.51
N PRO A 162 -2.08 -21.77 -21.74
CA PRO A 162 -2.66 -20.47 -21.33
C PRO A 162 -3.11 -20.47 -19.87
N VAL A 163 -2.81 -19.39 -19.14
CA VAL A 163 -3.16 -19.27 -17.71
C VAL A 163 -4.54 -18.64 -17.54
N LEU A 164 -4.76 -17.50 -18.19
CA LEU A 164 -6.03 -16.79 -18.25
C LEU A 164 -6.23 -16.29 -19.68
N ALA A 165 -7.35 -16.62 -20.31
CA ALA A 165 -7.72 -16.08 -21.61
C ALA A 165 -9.20 -15.72 -21.64
N LEU A 166 -9.50 -14.48 -22.04
CA LEU A 166 -10.82 -13.92 -22.25
C LEU A 166 -10.99 -13.72 -23.76
N SER A 167 -12.02 -14.32 -24.33
CA SER A 167 -12.31 -14.22 -25.77
C SER A 167 -13.73 -13.73 -26.00
N GLU A 168 -13.86 -12.64 -26.75
CA GLU A 168 -15.12 -12.02 -27.18
C GLU A 168 -16.10 -11.73 -26.03
N ILE A 169 -15.57 -11.31 -24.88
CA ILE A 169 -16.38 -11.16 -23.67
C ILE A 169 -17.37 -10.00 -23.81
N GLU A 170 -18.63 -10.30 -23.55
CA GLU A 170 -19.71 -9.33 -23.40
C GLU A 170 -20.38 -9.49 -22.03
N PHE A 171 -20.56 -8.37 -21.33
CA PHE A 171 -21.14 -8.38 -19.99
C PHE A 171 -22.03 -7.18 -19.71
N LYS A 172 -23.10 -7.43 -18.96
CA LYS A 172 -24.11 -6.47 -18.51
C LYS A 172 -24.69 -6.93 -17.17
N TYR A 173 -24.90 -6.02 -16.22
CA TYR A 173 -25.42 -6.38 -14.89
C TYR A 173 -26.90 -6.80 -14.88
N ASN A 174 -27.73 -6.13 -15.67
CA ASN A 174 -29.17 -6.39 -15.77
C ASN A 174 -29.61 -6.28 -17.23
N ASP A 175 -30.53 -7.13 -17.66
CA ASP A 175 -31.11 -7.05 -19.01
C ASP A 175 -31.83 -5.72 -19.27
N ALA A 176 -32.34 -5.07 -18.23
CA ALA A 176 -32.96 -3.75 -18.29
C ALA A 176 -31.98 -2.58 -18.45
N ALA A 177 -30.67 -2.79 -18.25
CA ALA A 177 -29.70 -1.73 -18.52
C ALA A 177 -29.67 -1.44 -20.04
N PRO A 178 -29.56 -0.19 -20.50
CA PRO A 178 -29.61 0.08 -21.93
C PRO A 178 -28.34 -0.34 -22.68
N LEU A 179 -27.19 -0.42 -22.00
CA LEU A 179 -25.89 -0.65 -22.63
C LEU A 179 -25.06 -1.70 -21.87
N PRO A 180 -24.30 -2.57 -22.58
CA PRO A 180 -23.34 -3.46 -21.95
C PRO A 180 -22.16 -2.68 -21.39
N ILE A 181 -21.59 -3.19 -20.29
CA ILE A 181 -20.37 -2.62 -19.68
C ILE A 181 -19.15 -3.00 -20.51
N PHE A 182 -19.10 -4.23 -21.00
CA PHE A 182 -18.03 -4.73 -21.86
C PHE A 182 -18.62 -5.29 -23.14
N LYS A 183 -17.97 -4.98 -24.26
CA LYS A 183 -18.29 -5.53 -25.59
C LYS A 183 -17.01 -5.96 -26.29
N ASN A 184 -16.96 -7.22 -26.72
CA ASN A 184 -15.86 -7.82 -27.47
C ASN A 184 -14.49 -7.60 -26.81
N VAL A 185 -14.36 -7.97 -25.53
CA VAL A 185 -13.09 -7.88 -24.81
C VAL A 185 -12.28 -9.14 -25.04
N ASN A 186 -11.05 -8.97 -25.55
CA ASN A 186 -10.08 -10.03 -25.81
C ASN A 186 -8.79 -9.74 -25.02
N LEU A 187 -8.50 -10.56 -24.02
CA LEU A 187 -7.36 -10.38 -23.12
C LEU A 187 -6.75 -11.73 -22.78
N SER A 188 -5.44 -11.77 -22.56
CA SER A 188 -4.74 -12.97 -22.12
C SER A 188 -3.68 -12.61 -21.10
N ALA A 189 -3.47 -13.49 -20.13
CA ALA A 189 -2.38 -13.39 -19.17
C ALA A 189 -1.67 -14.74 -19.01
N THR A 190 -0.37 -14.69 -18.78
CA THR A 190 0.52 -15.82 -18.49
C THR A 190 0.81 -15.91 -16.99
N SER A 191 1.59 -16.91 -16.58
CA SER A 191 1.95 -17.15 -15.17
C SER A 191 2.93 -16.11 -14.62
N ASP A 192 3.59 -15.34 -15.48
CA ASP A 192 4.52 -14.26 -15.14
C ASP A 192 3.99 -12.86 -15.49
N SER A 193 2.76 -12.77 -16.02
CA SER A 193 2.14 -11.48 -16.36
C SER A 193 2.08 -10.55 -15.15
N ARG A 194 2.35 -9.27 -15.42
CA ARG A 194 2.34 -8.17 -14.45
C ARG A 194 1.47 -7.07 -15.00
N ILE A 195 0.17 -7.18 -14.78
CA ILE A 195 -0.84 -6.35 -15.44
C ILE A 195 -1.36 -5.30 -14.47
N CYS A 196 -1.39 -4.04 -14.89
CA CYS A 196 -2.16 -3.00 -14.22
C CYS A 196 -3.45 -2.73 -14.99
N ILE A 197 -4.59 -2.65 -14.30
CA ILE A 197 -5.84 -2.17 -14.90
C ILE A 197 -6.08 -0.73 -14.47
N VAL A 198 -6.18 0.17 -15.45
CA VAL A 198 -6.49 1.59 -15.26
C VAL A 198 -7.75 1.98 -16.03
N GLY A 199 -8.34 3.11 -15.65
CA GLY A 199 -9.55 3.64 -16.28
C GLY A 199 -10.32 4.52 -15.32
N GLU A 200 -11.33 5.21 -15.84
CA GLU A 200 -12.16 6.11 -15.04
C GLU A 200 -12.97 5.36 -13.98
N ASN A 201 -13.40 6.07 -12.94
CA ASN A 201 -14.28 5.50 -11.93
C ASN A 201 -15.65 5.15 -12.52
N GLY A 202 -16.03 3.87 -12.40
CA GLY A 202 -17.23 3.34 -13.04
C GLY A 202 -17.01 2.74 -14.43
N ALA A 203 -15.79 2.73 -14.96
CA ALA A 203 -15.46 2.09 -16.25
C ALA A 203 -15.56 0.55 -16.24
N GLY A 204 -15.84 -0.07 -15.09
CA GLY A 204 -16.00 -1.52 -14.95
C GLY A 204 -14.77 -2.27 -14.46
N LYS A 205 -13.72 -1.61 -13.93
CA LYS A 205 -12.48 -2.25 -13.42
C LYS A 205 -12.76 -3.43 -12.47
N THR A 206 -13.49 -3.18 -11.38
CA THR A 206 -13.93 -4.22 -10.43
C THR A 206 -14.84 -5.26 -11.09
N THR A 207 -15.65 -4.88 -12.08
CA THR A 207 -16.49 -5.82 -12.85
C THR A 207 -15.63 -6.80 -13.65
N LEU A 208 -14.57 -6.32 -14.30
CA LEU A 208 -13.60 -7.16 -15.02
C LEU A 208 -12.91 -8.13 -14.07
N LEU A 209 -12.47 -7.66 -12.89
CA LEU A 209 -11.88 -8.53 -11.88
C LEU A 209 -12.85 -9.62 -11.41
N LYS A 210 -14.11 -9.27 -11.16
CA LYS A 210 -15.15 -10.23 -10.76
C LYS A 210 -15.45 -11.27 -11.85
N LEU A 211 -15.34 -10.90 -13.13
CA LEU A 211 -15.42 -11.85 -14.25
C LEU A 211 -14.24 -12.82 -14.24
N ILE A 212 -13.01 -12.31 -14.04
CA ILE A 212 -11.78 -13.12 -13.99
C ILE A 212 -11.80 -14.12 -12.82
N VAL A 213 -12.28 -13.69 -11.65
CA VAL A 213 -12.38 -14.53 -10.44
C VAL A 213 -13.58 -15.50 -10.52
N GLY A 214 -14.46 -15.37 -11.52
CA GLY A 214 -15.62 -16.24 -11.70
C GLY A 214 -16.81 -15.90 -10.79
N GLN A 215 -16.84 -14.71 -10.19
CA GLN A 215 -17.97 -14.24 -9.38
C GLN A 215 -19.12 -13.70 -10.26
N LEU A 216 -18.84 -13.34 -11.50
CA LEU A 216 -19.82 -12.92 -12.49
C LEU A 216 -19.72 -13.82 -13.72
N THR A 217 -20.86 -14.11 -14.32
CA THR A 217 -20.95 -14.86 -15.57
C THR A 217 -21.08 -13.92 -16.75
N THR A 218 -20.39 -14.23 -17.84
CA THR A 218 -20.47 -13.50 -19.09
C THR A 218 -21.79 -13.78 -19.81
N ILE A 219 -22.23 -12.88 -20.68
CA ILE A 219 -23.41 -13.09 -21.53
C ILE A 219 -22.98 -13.75 -22.84
N HIS A 220 -21.89 -13.25 -23.43
CA HIS A 220 -21.22 -13.85 -24.57
C HIS A 220 -19.70 -13.91 -24.34
N GLY A 221 -19.04 -14.74 -25.12
CA GLY A 221 -17.60 -14.99 -25.01
C GLY A 221 -17.24 -16.08 -24.00
N ASN A 222 -15.96 -16.46 -23.98
CA ASN A 222 -15.44 -17.56 -23.17
C ASN A 222 -14.28 -17.10 -22.29
N ILE A 223 -14.30 -17.50 -21.01
CA ILE A 223 -13.18 -17.34 -20.08
C ILE A 223 -12.54 -18.71 -19.87
N ILE A 224 -11.28 -18.84 -20.28
CA ILE A 224 -10.47 -20.05 -20.12
C ILE A 224 -9.49 -19.80 -18.98
N LEU A 225 -9.59 -20.63 -17.94
CA LEU A 225 -8.68 -20.64 -16.80
C LEU A 225 -7.90 -21.96 -16.78
N HIS A 226 -6.60 -21.89 -16.49
CA HIS A 226 -5.79 -23.08 -16.30
C HIS A 226 -6.31 -23.90 -15.11
N ARG A 227 -6.36 -25.24 -15.22
CA ARG A 227 -6.95 -26.12 -14.19
C ARG A 227 -6.25 -26.03 -12.82
N GLY A 228 -4.95 -25.73 -12.83
CA GLY A 228 -4.15 -25.54 -11.62
C GLY A 228 -4.15 -24.10 -11.09
N LEU A 229 -4.91 -23.18 -11.69
CA LEU A 229 -4.94 -21.77 -11.30
C LEU A 229 -5.65 -21.60 -9.94
N ARG A 230 -4.96 -20.97 -8.99
CA ARG A 230 -5.49 -20.61 -7.67
C ARG A 230 -5.39 -19.10 -7.54
N ILE A 231 -6.54 -18.45 -7.63
CA ILE A 231 -6.62 -16.99 -7.62
C ILE A 231 -6.78 -16.49 -6.17
N GLY A 232 -5.85 -15.65 -5.73
CA GLY A 232 -5.98 -14.85 -4.52
C GLY A 232 -6.61 -13.52 -4.88
N TYR A 233 -7.86 -13.29 -4.45
CA TYR A 233 -8.59 -12.05 -4.74
C TYR A 233 -8.65 -11.13 -3.52
N PHE A 234 -8.14 -9.92 -3.68
CA PHE A 234 -8.22 -8.83 -2.72
C PHE A 234 -9.19 -7.77 -3.24
N ALA A 235 -10.42 -7.77 -2.73
CA ALA A 235 -11.47 -6.84 -3.16
C ALA A 235 -11.36 -5.47 -2.46
N GLN A 236 -11.88 -4.40 -3.07
CA GLN A 236 -11.89 -3.06 -2.47
C GLN A 236 -12.58 -3.02 -1.08
N HIS A 237 -13.66 -3.77 -0.90
CA HIS A 237 -14.43 -3.89 0.36
C HIS A 237 -14.02 -5.12 1.21
N HIS A 238 -12.81 -5.65 1.05
CA HIS A 238 -12.38 -6.87 1.74
C HIS A 238 -12.43 -6.75 3.27
N VAL A 239 -12.21 -5.54 3.81
CA VAL A 239 -12.28 -5.28 5.26
C VAL A 239 -13.69 -5.49 5.80
N ASP A 240 -14.72 -5.14 5.03
CA ASP A 240 -16.13 -5.26 5.42
C ASP A 240 -16.57 -6.73 5.53
N HIS A 241 -15.84 -7.63 4.86
CA HIS A 241 -16.06 -9.07 4.93
C HIS A 241 -15.30 -9.77 6.09
N LEU A 242 -14.52 -9.04 6.88
CA LEU A 242 -13.87 -9.59 8.07
C LEU A 242 -14.86 -9.59 9.24
N ASN A 243 -14.94 -10.72 9.95
CA ASN A 243 -15.73 -10.79 11.17
C ASN A 243 -15.04 -9.95 12.26
N MET A 244 -15.67 -8.83 12.63
CA MET A 244 -15.10 -7.86 13.56
C MET A 244 -15.00 -8.40 14.99
N ASN A 245 -15.81 -9.39 15.34
CA ASN A 245 -15.91 -9.94 16.69
C ASN A 245 -14.88 -11.05 16.97
N THR A 246 -14.15 -11.50 15.96
CA THR A 246 -13.09 -12.51 16.11
C THR A 246 -11.70 -11.89 16.22
N THR A 247 -10.77 -12.68 16.76
CA THR A 247 -9.34 -12.34 16.79
C THR A 247 -8.72 -12.56 15.42
N CYS A 248 -7.56 -11.93 15.16
CA CYS A 248 -6.86 -12.11 13.88
C CYS A 248 -6.51 -13.57 13.60
N VAL A 249 -6.03 -14.29 14.61
CA VAL A 249 -5.79 -15.75 14.53
C VAL A 249 -7.10 -16.50 14.33
N GLY A 250 -8.16 -16.11 15.04
CA GLY A 250 -9.48 -16.72 14.91
C GLY A 250 -10.03 -16.68 13.49
N VAL A 251 -9.87 -15.56 12.77
CA VAL A 251 -10.31 -15.46 11.38
C VAL A 251 -9.61 -16.45 10.46
N LEU A 252 -8.30 -16.68 10.64
CA LEU A 252 -7.59 -17.69 9.86
C LEU A 252 -8.02 -19.10 10.25
N ALA A 253 -8.22 -19.36 11.54
CA ALA A 253 -8.64 -20.66 12.06
C ALA A 253 -10.07 -21.05 11.64
N GLU A 254 -10.99 -20.08 11.56
CA GLU A 254 -12.36 -20.29 11.07
C GLU A 254 -12.40 -20.69 9.59
N LEU A 255 -11.52 -20.11 8.77
CA LEU A 255 -11.47 -20.35 7.33
C LEU A 255 -10.64 -21.57 6.93
N PHE A 256 -9.58 -21.87 7.69
CA PHE A 256 -8.64 -22.95 7.41
C PHE A 256 -8.46 -23.86 8.63
N PRO A 257 -9.53 -24.57 9.07
CA PRO A 257 -9.46 -25.38 10.28
C PRO A 257 -8.43 -26.51 10.15
N GLY A 258 -7.80 -26.87 11.27
CA GLY A 258 -6.88 -28.02 11.36
C GLY A 258 -5.39 -27.69 11.32
N ARG A 259 -5.00 -26.41 11.18
CA ARG A 259 -3.60 -25.99 11.34
C ARG A 259 -3.30 -25.51 12.77
N PRO A 260 -2.04 -25.64 13.25
CA PRO A 260 -1.67 -25.18 14.59
C PRO A 260 -1.64 -23.65 14.69
N ASP A 261 -1.95 -23.13 15.88
CA ASP A 261 -1.94 -21.69 16.19
C ASP A 261 -0.64 -20.96 15.81
N GLU A 262 0.49 -21.65 15.95
CA GLU A 262 1.81 -21.12 15.61
C GLU A 262 1.92 -20.79 14.11
N GLU A 263 1.27 -21.58 13.25
CA GLU A 263 1.26 -21.36 11.80
C GLU A 263 0.44 -20.12 11.43
N TYR A 264 -0.74 -19.93 12.03
CA TYR A 264 -1.53 -18.70 11.82
C TYR A 264 -0.78 -17.46 12.31
N ARG A 265 -0.09 -17.55 13.46
CA ARG A 265 0.74 -16.44 13.97
C ARG A 265 1.93 -16.15 13.06
N ARG A 266 2.58 -17.17 12.51
CA ARG A 266 3.68 -17.01 11.55
C ARG A 266 3.20 -16.37 10.25
N GLN A 267 2.03 -16.76 9.77
CA GLN A 267 1.42 -16.16 8.59
C GLN A 267 1.11 -14.68 8.83
N LEU A 268 0.40 -14.35 9.92
CA LEU A 268 0.12 -12.96 10.30
C LEU A 268 1.41 -12.13 10.51
N GLY A 269 2.43 -12.73 11.13
CA GLY A 269 3.74 -12.12 11.33
C GLY A 269 4.45 -11.79 10.01
N SER A 270 4.25 -12.60 8.97
CA SER A 270 4.79 -12.36 7.62
C SER A 270 4.10 -11.20 6.88
N PHE A 271 3.04 -10.63 7.47
CA PHE A 271 2.38 -9.40 7.01
C PHE A 271 2.50 -8.28 8.07
N GLY A 272 3.44 -8.39 9.02
CA GLY A 272 3.68 -7.36 10.04
C GLY A 272 2.66 -7.32 11.17
N ILE A 273 1.86 -8.38 11.37
CA ILE A 273 0.93 -8.53 12.49
C ILE A 273 1.51 -9.57 13.45
N SER A 274 2.34 -9.09 14.37
CA SER A 274 3.09 -9.94 15.31
C SER A 274 2.72 -9.71 16.77
N GLY A 275 3.00 -10.71 17.62
CA GLY A 275 2.87 -10.58 19.08
C GLY A 275 1.42 -10.38 19.53
N PRO A 276 1.14 -9.39 20.41
CA PRO A 276 -0.19 -9.20 20.99
C PRO A 276 -1.24 -8.76 19.96
N LEU A 277 -0.84 -8.08 18.87
CA LEU A 277 -1.76 -7.68 17.80
C LEU A 277 -2.46 -8.87 17.15
N ALA A 278 -1.80 -10.03 17.04
CA ALA A 278 -2.40 -11.23 16.46
C ALA A 278 -3.55 -11.79 17.34
N LEU A 279 -3.55 -11.48 18.63
CA LEU A 279 -4.58 -11.91 19.59
C LEU A 279 -5.68 -10.87 19.79
N GLN A 280 -5.52 -9.66 19.25
CA GLN A 280 -6.53 -8.61 19.33
C GLN A 280 -7.70 -8.89 18.39
N SER A 281 -8.86 -8.34 18.77
CA SER A 281 -10.06 -8.36 17.95
C SER A 281 -9.89 -7.44 16.73
N ILE A 282 -10.40 -7.88 15.58
CA ILE A 282 -10.32 -7.11 14.33
C ILE A 282 -11.00 -5.75 14.45
N ALA A 283 -12.05 -5.61 15.27
CA ALA A 283 -12.73 -4.34 15.50
C ALA A 283 -11.77 -3.24 15.98
N SER A 284 -10.78 -3.60 16.81
CA SER A 284 -9.81 -2.66 17.41
C SER A 284 -8.66 -2.25 16.48
N LEU A 285 -8.51 -2.92 15.34
CA LEU A 285 -7.43 -2.65 14.40
C LEU A 285 -7.67 -1.39 13.56
N SER A 286 -6.59 -0.72 13.16
CA SER A 286 -6.64 0.35 12.16
C SER A 286 -7.00 -0.21 10.77
N GLY A 287 -7.44 0.66 9.84
CA GLY A 287 -7.75 0.26 8.46
C GLY A 287 -6.58 -0.44 7.75
N GLY A 288 -5.37 0.08 7.91
CA GLY A 288 -4.16 -0.55 7.36
C GLY A 288 -3.80 -1.88 8.02
N GLN A 289 -4.04 -2.04 9.32
CA GLN A 289 -3.89 -3.34 10.00
C GLN A 289 -4.91 -4.36 9.51
N LYS A 290 -6.18 -3.97 9.34
CA LYS A 290 -7.23 -4.83 8.77
C LYS A 290 -6.90 -5.28 7.35
N SER A 291 -6.37 -4.38 6.53
CA SER A 291 -5.91 -4.68 5.17
C SER A 291 -4.78 -5.71 5.16
N ARG A 292 -3.83 -5.59 6.11
CA ARG A 292 -2.76 -6.59 6.28
C ARG A 292 -3.28 -7.96 6.74
N VAL A 293 -4.28 -8.03 7.62
CA VAL A 293 -4.95 -9.29 7.98
C VAL A 293 -5.58 -9.93 6.74
N ALA A 294 -6.23 -9.14 5.90
CA ALA A 294 -6.87 -9.65 4.70
C ALA A 294 -5.87 -10.16 3.65
N LEU A 295 -4.73 -9.48 3.48
CA LEU A 295 -3.62 -9.98 2.65
C LEU A 295 -3.09 -11.32 3.20
N ALA A 296 -2.90 -11.43 4.52
CA ALA A 296 -2.46 -12.67 5.15
C ALA A 296 -3.46 -13.82 4.93
N LYS A 297 -4.76 -13.53 5.06
CA LYS A 297 -5.87 -14.46 4.79
C LYS A 297 -5.86 -14.94 3.34
N MET A 298 -5.71 -14.04 2.38
CA MET A 298 -5.65 -14.39 0.96
C MET A 298 -4.47 -15.32 0.67
N CYS A 299 -3.31 -15.04 1.26
CA CYS A 299 -2.09 -15.81 1.03
C CYS A 299 -2.11 -17.20 1.68
N MET A 300 -2.96 -17.44 2.67
CA MET A 300 -3.11 -18.74 3.34
C MET A 300 -3.64 -19.83 2.40
N ALA A 301 -4.32 -19.46 1.32
CA ALA A 301 -4.83 -20.36 0.29
C ALA A 301 -3.76 -20.77 -0.75
N ASP A 302 -2.50 -20.36 -0.56
CA ASP A 302 -1.38 -20.55 -1.48
C ASP A 302 -1.72 -20.21 -2.95
N PRO A 303 -2.19 -18.97 -3.22
CA PRO A 303 -2.57 -18.53 -4.56
C PRO A 303 -1.34 -18.44 -5.48
N ASN A 304 -1.49 -18.86 -6.73
CA ASN A 304 -0.47 -18.72 -7.79
C ASN A 304 -0.77 -17.59 -8.78
N PHE A 305 -1.91 -16.91 -8.61
CA PHE A 305 -2.26 -15.73 -9.36
C PHE A 305 -2.95 -14.73 -8.42
N LEU A 306 -2.45 -13.50 -8.33
CA LEU A 306 -2.97 -12.47 -7.45
C LEU A 306 -3.82 -11.48 -8.23
N VAL A 307 -5.00 -11.17 -7.70
CA VAL A 307 -5.89 -10.14 -8.24
C VAL A 307 -6.15 -9.14 -7.12
N LEU A 308 -5.60 -7.94 -7.27
CA LEU A 308 -5.61 -6.91 -6.23
C LEU A 308 -6.42 -5.69 -6.70
N ASP A 309 -7.56 -5.43 -6.08
CA ASP A 309 -8.44 -4.29 -6.36
C ASP A 309 -8.20 -3.16 -5.35
N GLU A 310 -7.48 -2.11 -5.77
CA GLU A 310 -7.06 -0.96 -4.96
C GLU A 310 -6.41 -1.35 -3.62
N PRO A 311 -5.32 -2.15 -3.62
CA PRO A 311 -4.71 -2.64 -2.39
C PRO A 311 -4.00 -1.56 -1.57
N THR A 312 -3.74 -0.39 -2.16
CA THR A 312 -3.07 0.74 -1.54
C THR A 312 -3.99 1.57 -0.65
N ASN A 313 -5.31 1.39 -0.76
CA ASN A 313 -6.26 2.15 0.05
C ASN A 313 -6.04 1.85 1.54
N HIS A 314 -5.94 2.90 2.35
CA HIS A 314 -5.72 2.82 3.80
C HIS A 314 -4.39 2.17 4.22
N LEU A 315 -3.43 2.03 3.30
CA LEU A 315 -2.06 1.59 3.62
C LEU A 315 -1.12 2.79 3.75
N ASP A 316 -0.29 2.75 4.78
CA ASP A 316 0.79 3.71 4.95
C ASP A 316 1.84 3.54 3.85
N ILE A 317 2.57 4.62 3.57
CA ILE A 317 3.65 4.71 2.58
C ILE A 317 4.66 3.54 2.71
N GLU A 318 5.07 3.21 3.93
CA GLU A 318 6.02 2.11 4.18
C GLU A 318 5.46 0.74 3.80
N THR A 319 4.15 0.55 4.02
CA THR A 319 3.46 -0.71 3.69
C THR A 319 3.25 -0.83 2.18
N ILE A 320 3.00 0.27 1.48
CA ILE A 320 2.92 0.30 0.01
C ILE A 320 4.27 -0.10 -0.60
N ASP A 321 5.38 0.47 -0.10
CA ASP A 321 6.72 0.11 -0.56
C ASP A 321 7.02 -1.38 -0.28
N ALA A 322 6.66 -1.88 0.90
CA ALA A 322 6.79 -3.29 1.24
C ALA A 322 5.96 -4.20 0.32
N LEU A 323 4.75 -3.77 -0.04
CA LEU A 323 3.86 -4.48 -0.96
C LEU A 323 4.47 -4.55 -2.36
N GLY A 324 4.98 -3.43 -2.88
CA GLY A 324 5.66 -3.40 -4.18
C GLY A 324 6.86 -4.35 -4.23
N ARG A 325 7.71 -4.36 -3.19
CA ARG A 325 8.84 -5.32 -3.10
C ARG A 325 8.36 -6.77 -3.03
N ALA A 326 7.32 -7.05 -2.26
CA ALA A 326 6.77 -8.39 -2.10
C ALA A 326 6.15 -8.92 -3.39
N ILE A 327 5.40 -8.09 -4.11
CA ILE A 327 4.80 -8.46 -5.41
C ILE A 327 5.90 -8.71 -6.46
N ASN A 328 6.98 -7.92 -6.46
CA ASN A 328 8.11 -8.15 -7.36
C ASN A 328 8.87 -9.44 -7.06
N ALA A 329 8.95 -9.85 -5.79
CA ALA A 329 9.54 -11.13 -5.41
C ALA A 329 8.62 -12.33 -5.69
N PHE A 330 7.30 -12.12 -5.80
CA PHE A 330 6.34 -13.16 -6.13
C PHE A 330 6.56 -13.68 -7.56
N LYS A 331 6.53 -15.00 -7.75
CA LYS A 331 6.79 -15.65 -9.05
C LYS A 331 5.53 -15.97 -9.87
N GLY A 332 4.35 -15.85 -9.27
CA GLY A 332 3.08 -16.07 -9.96
C GLY A 332 2.60 -14.84 -10.73
N GLY A 333 1.43 -14.92 -11.36
CA GLY A 333 0.86 -13.84 -12.17
C GLY A 333 0.14 -12.83 -11.30
N VAL A 334 0.12 -11.55 -11.69
CA VAL A 334 -0.48 -10.48 -10.89
C VAL A 334 -1.29 -9.53 -11.77
N ILE A 335 -2.53 -9.29 -11.36
CA ILE A 335 -3.40 -8.22 -11.86
C ILE A 335 -3.62 -7.23 -10.73
N LEU A 336 -3.29 -5.97 -10.97
CA LEU A 336 -3.38 -4.88 -10.01
C LEU A 336 -4.27 -3.76 -10.55
N VAL A 337 -5.33 -3.39 -9.83
CA VAL A 337 -6.00 -2.10 -9.98
C VAL A 337 -5.41 -1.19 -8.92
N SER A 338 -4.77 -0.10 -9.32
CA SER A 338 -4.28 0.91 -8.40
C SER A 338 -4.29 2.28 -9.05
N HIS A 339 -4.25 3.31 -8.22
CA HIS A 339 -4.03 4.70 -8.62
C HIS A 339 -2.64 5.19 -8.21
N ASP A 340 -1.88 4.38 -7.46
CA ASP A 340 -0.51 4.67 -7.07
C ASP A 340 0.45 4.40 -8.23
N GLU A 341 0.97 5.46 -8.80
CA GLU A 341 1.86 5.40 -9.96
C GLU A 341 3.19 4.70 -9.65
N ARG A 342 3.72 4.84 -8.42
CA ARG A 342 4.99 4.24 -8.04
C ARG A 342 4.83 2.74 -7.96
N LEU A 343 3.77 2.26 -7.31
CA LEU A 343 3.46 0.85 -7.25
C LEU A 343 3.29 0.25 -8.66
N ILE A 344 2.55 0.94 -9.53
CA ILE A 344 2.33 0.51 -10.91
C ILE A 344 3.66 0.45 -11.67
N LYS A 345 4.53 1.47 -11.57
CA LYS A 345 5.84 1.48 -12.24
C LYS A 345 6.79 0.41 -11.74
N VAL A 346 6.74 0.10 -10.44
CA VAL A 346 7.60 -0.90 -9.81
C VAL A 346 7.16 -2.31 -10.16
N VAL A 347 5.85 -2.56 -10.24
CA VAL A 347 5.28 -3.91 -10.36
C VAL A 347 4.88 -4.28 -11.78
N CYS A 348 4.20 -3.37 -12.49
CA CYS A 348 3.46 -3.69 -13.71
C CYS A 348 4.30 -3.46 -14.96
N LYS A 349 4.21 -4.41 -15.89
CA LYS A 349 4.85 -4.36 -17.22
C LYS A 349 3.84 -4.10 -18.33
N GLU A 350 2.61 -4.53 -18.10
CA GLU A 350 1.49 -4.42 -19.04
C GLU A 350 0.40 -3.53 -18.44
N LEU A 351 -0.26 -2.74 -19.27
CA LEU A 351 -1.36 -1.88 -18.86
C LEU A 351 -2.63 -2.24 -19.63
N TRP A 352 -3.73 -2.46 -18.91
CA TRP A 352 -5.06 -2.67 -19.48
C TRP A 352 -5.92 -1.45 -19.19
N VAL A 353 -6.31 -0.74 -20.23
CA VAL A 353 -7.13 0.47 -20.12
C VAL A 353 -8.59 0.11 -20.31
N CYS A 354 -9.38 0.23 -19.24
CA CYS A 354 -10.83 0.10 -19.23
C CYS A 354 -11.48 1.43 -19.61
N GLY A 355 -12.18 1.46 -20.74
CA GLY A 355 -12.87 2.67 -21.20
C GLY A 355 -13.73 2.40 -22.42
N ASN A 356 -14.72 3.25 -22.68
CA ASN A 356 -15.58 3.16 -23.88
C ASN A 356 -16.23 1.78 -24.10
N ARG A 357 -16.54 1.07 -23.01
CA ARG A 357 -17.12 -0.28 -22.99
C ARG A 357 -16.22 -1.39 -23.56
N THR A 358 -14.92 -1.16 -23.63
CA THR A 358 -13.92 -2.15 -24.03
C THR A 358 -12.72 -2.08 -23.09
N VAL A 359 -11.82 -3.04 -23.24
CA VAL A 359 -10.55 -3.08 -22.50
C VAL A 359 -9.45 -3.28 -23.53
N ARG A 360 -8.47 -2.38 -23.56
CA ARG A 360 -7.34 -2.44 -24.50
C ARG A 360 -6.05 -2.68 -23.73
N GLY A 361 -5.23 -3.60 -24.23
CA GLY A 361 -3.84 -3.74 -23.79
C GLY A 361 -2.97 -2.63 -24.38
N MET A 362 -2.15 -2.00 -23.56
CA MET A 362 -1.15 -1.01 -23.95
C MET A 362 0.23 -1.50 -23.55
N GLU A 363 1.14 -1.57 -24.52
CA GLU A 363 2.54 -1.98 -24.32
C GLU A 363 3.42 -0.83 -23.82
N GLY A 364 3.09 0.44 -24.12
CA GLY A 364 3.87 1.61 -23.67
C GLY A 364 3.67 2.00 -22.20
N GLY A 365 2.97 1.17 -21.42
CA GLY A 365 2.86 1.28 -19.97
C GLY A 365 2.21 2.58 -19.48
N LEU A 366 2.53 2.96 -18.24
CA LEU A 366 1.88 4.10 -17.56
C LEU A 366 2.23 5.45 -18.19
N ASP A 367 3.45 5.61 -18.72
CA ASP A 367 3.91 6.90 -19.26
C ASP A 367 3.25 7.24 -20.60
N GLU A 368 2.89 6.25 -21.41
CA GLU A 368 2.04 6.45 -22.60
C GLU A 368 0.62 6.84 -22.21
N TYR A 369 0.01 6.11 -21.28
CA TYR A 369 -1.33 6.43 -20.77
C TYR A 369 -1.43 7.85 -20.20
N LYS A 370 -0.43 8.29 -19.42
CA LYS A 370 -0.39 9.68 -18.93
C LYS A 370 -0.37 10.69 -20.07
N ARG A 371 0.43 10.48 -21.10
CA ARG A 371 0.51 11.40 -22.24
C ARG A 371 -0.84 11.52 -22.97
N GLU A 372 -1.58 10.43 -23.09
CA GLU A 372 -2.95 10.47 -23.61
C GLU A 372 -3.88 11.27 -22.69
N VAL A 373 -3.84 11.01 -21.38
CA VAL A 373 -4.67 11.72 -20.40
C VAL A 373 -4.35 13.23 -20.37
N TYR A 374 -3.07 13.62 -20.43
CA TYR A 374 -2.67 15.02 -20.50
C TYR A 374 -3.22 15.71 -21.75
N LYS A 375 -3.11 15.06 -22.92
CA LYS A 375 -3.67 15.59 -24.17
C LYS A 375 -5.19 15.73 -24.10
N GLU A 376 -5.90 14.79 -23.47
CA GLU A 376 -7.34 14.89 -23.26
C GLU A 376 -7.72 16.06 -22.35
N ILE A 377 -6.97 16.27 -21.25
CA ILE A 377 -7.22 17.38 -20.32
C ILE A 377 -6.93 18.73 -20.99
N GLU A 378 -5.83 18.83 -21.75
CA GLU A 378 -5.51 20.03 -22.52
C GLU A 378 -6.61 20.33 -23.55
N ALA A 379 -7.04 19.32 -24.31
CA ALA A 379 -8.10 19.45 -25.31
C ALA A 379 -9.48 19.80 -24.70
N ALA A 380 -9.73 19.45 -23.43
CA ALA A 380 -10.96 19.81 -22.73
C ALA A 380 -10.93 21.23 -22.14
N ASN A 381 -9.75 21.80 -21.94
CA ASN A 381 -9.54 23.14 -21.38
C ASN A 381 -9.33 24.22 -22.46
N SER A 382 -9.00 23.82 -23.69
CA SER A 382 -8.97 24.67 -24.90
C SER A 382 -10.30 24.68 -25.62
#